data_AF-A0A1E3XGL9-F1
#
_entry.id   AF-A0A1E3XGL9-F1
#
_cell.length_a   1.000
_cell.length_b   1.000
_cell.length_c   1.000
_cell.angle_alpha   90.00
_cell.angle_beta   90.00
_cell.angle_gamma   90.00
#
_symmetry.space_group_name_H-M   'P 1'
#
loop_
_entity.id
_entity.type
_entity.pdbx_description
1 polymer ?
#
loop_
_entity_poly.entity_id
_entity_poly.type
_entity_poly.pdbx_seq_one_letter_code
_entity_poly.pdbx_strand_id
1 'polypeptide(L)'
;MLNRDETLETRREAGKKTEKVFTWPNLVAKEFLAAILVTVFFLVYAFYIDAPLRELANPGEPENPAKAPWYFLGLQEELVYFDPWFAGVVLPGIIIVGLMMIPYLDVNPKGIGVYNFSDRKFAVTVFVFGFTFWFVLIIIGVYMRGPFWTFFWPWEEWNFDFPTPPPLKSFPNILGAFALIVYFGLGLIIPAILKRDFYKKLGFIRYNIVMIMLFIMIGIIIKMFLRLQFNIKYVLQTPWFNI
;
A
#
# COMPACT_ATOMS: atom_id res chain seq x y z
N MET A 1 -11.23 8.98 29.73
CA MET A 1 -10.32 9.69 30.65
C MET A 1 -9.28 8.67 31.06
N LEU A 2 -8.01 8.85 30.64
CA LEU A 2 -6.93 7.98 31.13
C LEU A 2 -6.82 8.15 32.64
N ASN A 3 -6.65 7.06 33.38
CA ASN A 3 -6.54 7.11 34.83
C ASN A 3 -5.28 7.92 35.18
N ARG A 4 -5.34 8.76 36.23
CA ARG A 4 -4.24 9.67 36.60
C ARG A 4 -2.93 8.89 36.82
N ASP A 5 -3.04 7.66 37.29
CA ASP A 5 -1.92 6.75 37.50
C ASP A 5 -1.33 6.21 36.18
N GLU A 6 -2.15 5.87 35.17
CA GLU A 6 -1.63 5.49 33.84
C GLU A 6 -0.90 6.65 33.17
N THR A 7 -1.38 7.89 33.33
CA THR A 7 -0.66 9.06 32.80
C THR A 7 0.67 9.32 33.51
N LEU A 8 0.78 8.97 34.81
CA LEU A 8 2.01 9.12 35.59
C LEU A 8 3.01 8.01 35.27
N GLU A 9 2.56 6.77 35.06
CA GLU A 9 3.42 5.67 34.60
C GLU A 9 3.93 5.91 33.19
N THR A 10 3.07 6.36 32.27
CA THR A 10 3.49 6.72 30.91
C THR A 10 4.50 7.88 30.92
N ARG A 11 4.35 8.86 31.83
CA ARG A 11 5.33 9.93 32.04
C ARG A 11 6.63 9.43 32.69
N ARG A 12 6.57 8.42 33.56
CA ARG A 12 7.75 7.76 34.18
C ARG A 12 8.53 6.94 33.16
N GLU A 13 7.86 6.17 32.30
CA GLU A 13 8.50 5.42 31.22
C GLU A 13 9.08 6.34 30.15
N ALA A 14 8.36 7.39 29.75
CA ALA A 14 8.89 8.44 28.87
C ALA A 14 10.05 9.24 29.52
N GLY A 15 10.13 9.23 30.86
CA GLY A 15 11.15 9.89 31.66
C GLY A 15 12.39 9.04 31.96
N LYS A 16 12.42 7.75 31.60
CA LYS A 16 13.66 6.98 31.60
C LYS A 16 14.54 7.57 30.50
N LYS A 17 15.46 8.47 30.89
CA LYS A 17 16.53 8.97 30.02
C LYS A 17 17.20 7.74 29.40
N THR A 18 16.92 7.46 28.14
CA THR A 18 17.71 6.54 27.35
C THR A 18 19.16 6.94 27.50
N GLU A 19 20.01 5.97 27.81
CA GLU A 19 21.43 6.22 27.98
C GLU A 19 21.95 6.84 26.69
N LYS A 20 22.36 8.11 26.77
CA LYS A 20 22.84 8.84 25.61
C LYS A 20 24.32 8.56 25.46
N VAL A 21 24.68 7.94 24.35
CA VAL A 21 26.06 7.74 23.95
C VAL A 21 26.48 8.81 22.96
N PHE A 22 27.76 9.14 22.91
CA PHE A 22 28.27 10.06 21.90
C PHE A 22 28.05 9.49 20.49
N THR A 23 27.54 10.33 19.58
CA THR A 23 27.31 9.97 18.17
C THR A 23 28.60 9.50 17.51
N TRP A 24 29.68 10.23 17.74
CA TRP A 24 31.04 9.80 17.39
C TRP A 24 31.73 9.23 18.64
N PRO A 25 32.33 8.03 18.58
CA PRO A 25 32.44 7.14 17.42
C PRO A 25 31.27 6.15 17.27
N ASN A 26 30.35 6.05 18.25
CA ASN A 26 29.46 4.89 18.37
C ASN A 26 28.48 4.69 17.20
N LEU A 27 27.79 5.75 16.77
CA LEU A 27 26.82 5.67 15.67
C LEU A 27 27.56 5.72 14.33
N VAL A 28 28.46 6.70 14.17
CA VAL A 28 29.14 6.94 12.89
C VAL A 28 29.98 5.73 12.47
N ALA A 29 30.69 5.06 13.39
CA ALA A 29 31.46 3.87 13.04
C ALA A 29 30.55 2.71 12.57
N LYS A 30 29.37 2.53 13.19
CA LYS A 30 28.40 1.50 12.79
C LYS A 30 27.78 1.79 11.43
N GLU A 31 27.38 3.03 11.19
CA GLU A 31 26.82 3.47 9.90
C GLU A 31 27.88 3.38 8.79
N PHE A 32 29.12 3.77 9.06
CA PHE A 32 30.22 3.65 8.10
C PHE A 32 30.52 2.19 7.77
N LEU A 33 30.56 1.30 8.78
CA LEU A 33 30.72 -0.13 8.56
C LEU A 33 29.55 -0.70 7.74
N ALA A 34 28.31 -0.34 8.06
CA ALA A 34 27.14 -0.75 7.29
C ALA A 34 27.21 -0.25 5.84
N ALA A 35 27.65 0.99 5.60
CA ALA A 35 27.82 1.55 4.27
C ALA A 35 28.89 0.80 3.47
N ILE A 36 30.03 0.47 4.08
CA ILE A 36 31.06 -0.38 3.45
C ILE A 36 30.47 -1.74 3.08
N LEU A 37 29.77 -2.40 4.02
CA LEU A 37 29.19 -3.73 3.79
C LEU A 37 28.16 -3.73 2.66
N VAL A 38 27.27 -2.73 2.64
CA VAL A 38 26.27 -2.55 1.57
C VAL A 38 26.95 -2.27 0.23
N THR A 39 28.00 -1.45 0.22
CA THR A 39 28.76 -1.14 -1.00
C THR A 39 29.46 -2.37 -1.55
N VAL A 40 30.14 -3.13 -0.71
CA VAL A 40 30.79 -4.41 -1.08
C VAL A 40 29.74 -5.41 -1.58
N PHE A 41 28.59 -5.52 -0.91
CA PHE A 41 27.49 -6.36 -1.35
C PHE A 41 27.03 -5.99 -2.77
N PHE A 42 26.77 -4.71 -3.05
CA PHE A 42 26.34 -4.29 -4.39
C PHE A 42 27.43 -4.45 -5.45
N LEU A 43 28.71 -4.24 -5.11
CA LEU A 43 29.83 -4.48 -6.05
C LEU A 43 29.95 -5.97 -6.41
N VAL A 44 29.86 -6.85 -5.41
CA VAL A 44 29.86 -8.30 -5.63
C VAL A 44 28.64 -8.71 -6.44
N TYR A 45 27.45 -8.22 -6.08
CA TYR A 45 26.22 -8.51 -6.81
C TYR A 45 26.30 -8.07 -8.28
N ALA A 46 26.76 -6.85 -8.54
CA ALA A 46 26.94 -6.32 -9.90
C ALA A 46 28.03 -7.04 -10.70
N PHE A 47 29.01 -7.66 -10.03
CA PHE A 47 30.03 -8.47 -10.70
C PHE A 47 29.48 -9.82 -11.19
N TYR A 48 28.52 -10.41 -10.47
CA TYR A 48 27.95 -11.72 -10.81
C TYR A 48 26.65 -11.65 -11.61
N ILE A 49 25.88 -10.57 -11.48
CA ILE A 49 24.59 -10.39 -12.14
C ILE A 49 24.74 -9.31 -13.20
N ASP A 50 24.79 -9.74 -14.46
CA ASP A 50 24.76 -8.83 -15.59
C ASP A 50 23.40 -8.13 -15.69
N ALA A 51 23.44 -6.82 -15.91
CA ALA A 51 22.27 -6.02 -16.29
C ALA A 51 22.34 -5.77 -17.81
N PRO A 52 21.85 -6.69 -18.65
CA PRO A 52 21.96 -6.55 -20.09
C PRO A 52 21.20 -5.30 -20.57
N LEU A 53 21.89 -4.48 -21.36
CA LEU A 53 21.25 -3.37 -22.07
C LEU A 53 20.40 -3.93 -23.21
N ARG A 54 19.23 -3.33 -23.42
CA ARG A 54 18.34 -3.69 -24.53
C ARG A 54 18.75 -2.98 -25.82
N GLU A 55 18.17 -3.41 -26.93
CA GLU A 55 18.31 -2.76 -28.22
C GLU A 55 17.83 -1.30 -28.18
N LEU A 56 18.27 -0.50 -29.16
CA LEU A 56 17.84 0.88 -29.31
C LEU A 56 16.32 0.94 -29.52
N ALA A 57 15.68 1.92 -28.89
CA ALA A 57 14.23 2.08 -28.96
C ALA A 57 13.74 2.23 -30.42
N ASN A 58 12.82 1.37 -30.82
CA ASN A 58 12.15 1.38 -32.12
C ASN A 58 10.67 1.78 -31.96
N PRO A 59 10.23 2.95 -32.44
CA PRO A 59 8.83 3.36 -32.37
C PRO A 59 7.86 2.47 -33.16
N GLY A 60 8.35 1.69 -34.14
CA GLY A 60 7.55 0.78 -34.96
C GLY A 60 7.25 -0.57 -34.30
N GLU A 61 7.95 -0.89 -33.21
CA GLU A 61 7.85 -2.19 -32.53
C GLU A 61 7.72 -1.98 -31.01
N PRO A 62 6.47 -1.89 -30.49
CA PRO A 62 6.26 -1.75 -29.06
C PRO A 62 6.67 -3.04 -28.34
N GLU A 63 7.39 -2.87 -27.22
CA GLU A 63 7.82 -4.00 -26.39
C GLU A 63 6.63 -4.80 -25.85
N ASN A 64 6.74 -6.11 -25.91
CA ASN A 64 5.75 -7.02 -25.32
C ASN A 64 6.42 -8.12 -24.48
N PRO A 65 6.19 -8.18 -23.16
CA PRO A 65 5.41 -7.25 -22.34
C PRO A 65 6.22 -6.00 -21.95
N ALA A 66 5.62 -4.81 -22.09
CA ALA A 66 6.18 -3.58 -21.57
C ALA A 66 6.12 -3.56 -20.02
N LYS A 67 7.22 -3.95 -19.36
CA LYS A 67 7.35 -3.94 -17.89
C LYS A 67 8.00 -2.65 -17.41
N ALA A 68 7.35 -1.97 -16.47
CA ALA A 68 7.96 -0.87 -15.74
C ALA A 68 9.08 -1.40 -14.81
N PRO A 69 10.00 -0.53 -14.35
CA PRO A 69 10.94 -0.88 -13.29
C PRO A 69 10.22 -1.47 -12.07
N TRP A 70 10.86 -2.40 -11.36
CA TRP A 70 10.21 -3.25 -10.35
C TRP A 70 9.48 -2.47 -9.24
N TYR A 71 10.01 -1.30 -8.86
CA TYR A 71 9.41 -0.43 -7.84
C TYR A 71 8.11 0.26 -8.29
N PHE A 72 7.82 0.27 -9.60
CA PHE A 72 6.56 0.72 -10.19
C PHE A 72 5.61 -0.43 -10.56
N LEU A 73 6.05 -1.69 -10.51
CA LEU A 73 5.21 -2.81 -10.94
C LEU A 73 3.94 -2.98 -10.10
N GLY A 74 3.98 -2.63 -8.81
CA GLY A 74 2.77 -2.61 -7.98
C GLY A 74 1.71 -1.64 -8.52
N LEU A 75 2.12 -0.45 -8.97
CA LEU A 75 1.22 0.51 -9.62
C LEU A 75 0.76 0.04 -10.99
N GLN A 76 1.67 -0.55 -11.77
CA GLN A 76 1.31 -1.10 -13.08
C GLN A 76 0.29 -2.23 -12.96
N GLU A 77 0.37 -3.04 -11.91
CA GLU A 77 -0.61 -4.07 -11.60
C GLU A 77 -1.97 -3.46 -11.27
N GLU A 78 -2.01 -2.37 -10.50
CA GLU A 78 -3.26 -1.64 -10.20
C GLU A 78 -3.95 -1.08 -11.46
N LEU A 79 -3.20 -0.72 -12.52
CA LEU A 79 -3.77 -0.25 -13.79
C LEU A 79 -4.58 -1.31 -14.53
N VAL A 80 -4.44 -2.59 -14.19
CA VAL A 80 -5.29 -3.66 -14.73
C VAL A 80 -6.71 -3.55 -14.17
N TYR A 81 -6.81 -3.08 -12.93
CA TYR A 81 -8.06 -3.03 -12.18
C TYR A 81 -8.69 -1.64 -12.29
N PHE A 82 -7.93 -0.56 -12.22
CA PHE A 82 -8.49 0.80 -12.17
C PHE A 82 -8.20 1.59 -13.44
N ASP A 83 -9.01 2.62 -13.68
CA ASP A 83 -8.72 3.58 -14.74
C ASP A 83 -7.42 4.36 -14.44
N PRO A 84 -6.69 4.80 -15.48
CA PRO A 84 -5.37 5.43 -15.32
C PRO A 84 -5.34 6.67 -14.42
N TRP A 85 -6.41 7.47 -14.39
CA TRP A 85 -6.47 8.66 -13.53
C TRP A 85 -6.43 8.28 -12.05
N PHE A 86 -7.10 7.19 -11.66
CA PHE A 86 -7.18 6.76 -10.27
C PHE A 86 -5.90 6.03 -9.85
N ALA A 87 -5.55 4.93 -10.53
CA ALA A 87 -4.37 4.14 -10.16
C ALA A 87 -3.06 4.88 -10.43
N GLY A 88 -2.97 5.70 -11.48
CA GLY A 88 -1.74 6.38 -11.87
C GLY A 88 -1.48 7.69 -11.10
N VAL A 89 -2.52 8.38 -10.61
CA VAL A 89 -2.36 9.72 -10.01
C VAL A 89 -2.97 9.79 -8.62
N VAL A 90 -4.26 9.51 -8.48
CA VAL A 90 -4.99 9.74 -7.23
C VAL A 90 -4.56 8.78 -6.13
N LEU A 91 -4.45 7.49 -6.42
CA LEU A 91 -4.05 6.48 -5.44
C LEU A 91 -2.63 6.72 -4.89
N PRO A 92 -1.57 6.91 -5.72
CA PRO A 92 -0.25 7.31 -5.23
C PRO A 92 -0.30 8.59 -4.38
N GLY A 93 -1.08 9.59 -4.83
CA GLY A 93 -1.26 10.84 -4.11
C GLY A 93 -1.86 10.64 -2.71
N ILE A 94 -2.91 9.81 -2.60
CA ILE A 94 -3.53 9.46 -1.32
C ILE A 94 -2.54 8.72 -0.41
N ILE A 95 -1.74 7.79 -0.95
CA ILE A 95 -0.72 7.06 -0.18
C ILE A 95 0.32 8.04 0.38
N ILE A 96 0.90 8.91 -0.46
CA ILE A 96 1.92 9.88 -0.05
C ILE A 96 1.37 10.86 1.00
N VAL A 97 0.20 11.45 0.74
CA VAL A 97 -0.47 12.35 1.70
C VAL A 97 -0.80 11.61 3.00
N GLY A 98 -1.24 10.36 2.92
CA GLY A 98 -1.49 9.51 4.09
C GLY A 98 -0.25 9.31 4.95
N LEU A 99 0.88 8.96 4.34
CA LEU A 99 2.15 8.80 5.05
C LEU A 99 2.60 10.10 5.72
N MET A 100 2.46 11.25 5.03
CA MET A 100 2.77 12.57 5.61
C MET A 100 1.83 12.94 6.76
N MET A 101 0.59 12.46 6.76
CA MET A 101 -0.39 12.73 7.79
C MET A 101 -0.20 11.88 9.07
N ILE A 102 0.57 10.78 9.04
CA ILE A 102 0.75 9.87 10.18
C ILE A 102 1.10 10.61 11.49
N PRO A 103 2.07 11.55 11.53
CA PRO A 103 2.40 12.26 12.77
C PRO A 103 1.26 13.10 13.35
N TYR A 104 0.29 13.51 12.54
CA TYR A 104 -0.85 14.34 12.94
C TYR A 104 -2.09 13.51 13.33
N LEU A 105 -2.20 12.29 12.78
CA LEU A 105 -3.29 11.36 13.03
C LEU A 105 -3.02 10.45 14.22
N ASP A 106 -1.75 10.09 14.46
CA ASP A 106 -1.35 9.19 15.53
C ASP A 106 -1.27 9.91 16.89
N VAL A 107 -2.22 9.59 17.76
CA VAL A 107 -2.32 10.16 19.11
C VAL A 107 -1.65 9.31 20.18
N ASN A 108 -1.19 8.11 19.84
CA ASN A 108 -0.61 7.19 20.82
C ASN A 108 0.86 7.57 21.06
N PRO A 109 1.30 7.88 22.29
CA PRO A 109 2.70 8.19 22.58
C PRO A 109 3.55 6.93 22.86
N LYS A 110 2.95 5.75 23.04
CA LYS A 110 3.65 4.52 23.44
C LYS A 110 4.35 3.85 22.26
N GLY A 111 5.49 3.17 22.48
CA GLY A 111 6.20 2.46 21.41
C GLY A 111 6.80 3.36 20.31
N ILE A 112 7.12 4.62 20.62
CA ILE A 112 7.89 5.50 19.70
C ILE A 112 9.37 5.11 19.80
N GLY A 113 10.01 4.87 18.65
CA GLY A 113 11.45 4.57 18.59
C GLY A 113 11.85 3.19 19.10
N VAL A 114 10.88 2.31 19.36
CA VAL A 114 11.10 0.92 19.77
C VAL A 114 10.27 0.01 18.87
N TYR A 115 10.85 -1.10 18.41
CA TYR A 115 10.10 -2.13 17.69
C TYR A 115 9.16 -2.84 18.66
N ASN A 116 7.89 -2.41 18.71
CA ASN A 116 6.86 -3.06 19.52
C ASN A 116 5.51 -3.13 18.79
N PHE A 117 5.03 -4.36 18.57
CA PHE A 117 3.71 -4.62 17.98
C PHE A 117 2.57 -4.46 18.98
N SER A 118 2.82 -4.73 20.26
CA SER A 118 1.78 -4.81 21.29
C SER A 118 1.17 -3.45 21.65
N ASP A 119 1.97 -2.38 21.61
CA ASP A 119 1.53 -1.03 22.00
C ASP A 119 0.74 -0.32 20.89
N ARG A 120 0.88 -0.75 19.63
CA ARG A 120 0.33 -0.09 18.44
C ARG A 120 -0.34 -1.07 17.48
N LYS A 121 -0.99 -2.12 18.00
CA LYS A 121 -1.59 -3.22 17.20
C LYS A 121 -2.33 -2.74 15.96
N PHE A 122 -3.27 -1.79 16.10
CA PHE A 122 -4.02 -1.27 14.96
C PHE A 122 -3.14 -0.62 13.90
N ALA A 123 -2.31 0.36 14.28
CA ALA A 123 -1.48 1.10 13.33
C ALA A 123 -0.46 0.20 12.63
N VAL A 124 0.21 -0.67 13.39
CA VAL A 124 1.21 -1.60 12.84
C VAL A 124 0.55 -2.64 11.94
N THR A 125 -0.59 -3.22 12.33
CA THR A 125 -1.30 -4.18 11.48
C THR A 125 -1.75 -3.55 10.17
N VAL A 126 -2.35 -2.35 10.20
CA VAL A 126 -2.79 -1.65 8.98
C VAL A 126 -1.62 -1.32 8.07
N PHE A 127 -0.52 -0.79 8.63
CA PHE A 127 0.68 -0.46 7.86
C PHE A 127 1.33 -1.70 7.24
N VAL A 128 1.57 -2.74 8.04
CA VAL A 128 2.17 -4.00 7.56
C VAL A 128 1.27 -4.65 6.53
N PHE A 129 -0.05 -4.63 6.71
CA PHE A 129 -0.99 -5.14 5.71
C PHE A 129 -0.86 -4.41 4.37
N GLY A 130 -0.91 -3.07 4.37
CA GLY A 130 -0.77 -2.29 3.13
C GLY A 130 0.60 -2.47 2.48
N PHE A 131 1.66 -2.53 3.29
CA PHE A 131 3.02 -2.80 2.83
C PHE A 131 3.15 -4.18 2.19
N THR A 132 2.67 -5.24 2.86
CA THR A 132 2.67 -6.60 2.32
C THR A 132 1.82 -6.69 1.06
N PHE A 133 0.63 -6.08 1.04
CA PHE A 133 -0.21 -6.00 -0.14
C PHE A 133 0.53 -5.40 -1.34
N TRP A 134 1.25 -4.29 -1.13
CA TRP A 134 2.06 -3.67 -2.18
C TRP A 134 3.13 -4.60 -2.74
N PHE A 135 3.86 -5.32 -1.89
CA PHE A 135 4.87 -6.29 -2.31
C PHE A 135 4.25 -7.47 -3.06
N VAL A 136 3.05 -7.93 -2.66
CA VAL A 136 2.32 -8.97 -3.40
C VAL A 136 2.01 -8.50 -4.83
N LEU A 137 1.55 -7.26 -5.02
CA LEU A 137 1.32 -6.71 -6.36
C LEU A 137 2.60 -6.66 -7.20
N ILE A 138 3.73 -6.27 -6.60
CA ILE A 138 5.04 -6.29 -7.28
C ILE A 138 5.39 -7.72 -7.72
N ILE A 139 5.26 -8.71 -6.82
CA ILE A 139 5.55 -10.11 -7.13
C ILE A 139 4.67 -10.62 -8.28
N ILE A 140 3.37 -10.28 -8.27
CA ILE A 140 2.45 -10.61 -9.36
C ILE A 140 2.95 -9.98 -10.68
N GLY A 141 3.26 -8.68 -10.67
CA GLY A 141 3.75 -7.96 -11.85
C GLY A 141 5.09 -8.50 -12.40
N VAL A 142 6.00 -8.94 -11.53
CA VAL A 142 7.29 -9.51 -11.94
C VAL A 142 7.10 -10.89 -12.56
N TYR A 143 6.49 -11.81 -11.80
CA TYR A 143 6.55 -13.24 -12.08
C TYR A 143 5.30 -13.83 -12.73
N MET A 144 4.15 -13.19 -12.59
CA MET A 144 2.86 -13.73 -13.03
C MET A 144 2.27 -12.96 -14.23
N ARG A 145 2.86 -11.82 -14.61
CA ARG A 145 2.48 -11.06 -15.81
C ARG A 145 3.37 -11.42 -17.00
N GLY A 146 2.78 -12.08 -17.99
CA GLY A 146 3.41 -12.53 -19.22
C GLY A 146 3.11 -11.62 -20.42
N PRO A 147 3.14 -12.14 -21.66
CA PRO A 147 2.82 -11.40 -22.88
C PRO A 147 1.48 -10.66 -22.79
N PHE A 148 1.40 -9.44 -23.33
CA PHE A 148 0.24 -8.55 -23.30
C PHE A 148 -0.30 -8.24 -21.90
N TRP A 149 0.55 -8.36 -20.89
CA TRP A 149 0.18 -8.19 -19.48
C TRP A 149 -0.89 -9.18 -19.00
N THR A 150 -1.01 -10.34 -19.64
CA THR A 150 -1.93 -11.39 -19.18
C THR A 150 -1.36 -12.10 -17.96
N PHE A 151 -2.27 -12.65 -17.16
CA PHE A 151 -1.92 -13.34 -15.93
C PHE A 151 -1.67 -14.82 -16.23
N PHE A 152 -0.54 -15.33 -15.76
CA PHE A 152 -0.15 -16.73 -15.80
C PHE A 152 0.13 -17.21 -14.38
N TRP A 153 -0.26 -18.44 -14.07
CA TRP A 153 0.17 -19.05 -12.84
C TRP A 153 1.68 -19.38 -12.87
N PRO A 154 2.38 -19.44 -11.73
CA PRO A 154 3.81 -19.73 -11.70
C PRO A 154 4.24 -21.07 -12.32
N TRP A 155 3.29 -22.00 -12.48
CA TRP A 155 3.47 -23.31 -13.10
C TRP A 155 2.95 -23.39 -14.54
N GLU A 156 2.44 -22.28 -15.09
CA GLU A 156 1.92 -22.19 -16.45
C GLU A 156 2.97 -21.57 -17.37
N GLU A 157 3.18 -22.18 -18.54
CA GLU A 157 4.11 -21.66 -19.54
C GLU A 157 3.52 -20.42 -20.22
N TRP A 158 4.38 -19.41 -20.45
CA TRP A 158 3.96 -18.21 -21.15
C TRP A 158 3.83 -18.48 -22.64
N ASN A 159 2.59 -18.45 -23.14
CA ASN A 159 2.26 -18.63 -24.54
C ASN A 159 1.55 -17.39 -25.11
N PHE A 160 1.51 -17.32 -26.45
CA PHE A 160 0.80 -16.26 -27.17
C PHE A 160 -0.66 -16.63 -27.48
N ASP A 161 -1.02 -17.89 -27.30
CA ASP A 161 -2.34 -18.45 -27.61
C ASP A 161 -3.21 -18.51 -26.35
N PHE A 162 -3.73 -17.36 -25.92
CA PHE A 162 -4.68 -17.27 -24.81
C PHE A 162 -6.06 -16.81 -25.29
N PRO A 163 -7.15 -17.38 -24.72
CA PRO A 163 -8.50 -16.99 -25.09
C PRO A 163 -8.75 -15.53 -24.73
N THR A 164 -9.51 -14.81 -25.56
CA THR A 164 -9.89 -13.42 -25.26
C THR A 164 -10.61 -13.38 -23.91
N PRO A 165 -10.16 -12.53 -22.96
CA PRO A 165 -10.81 -12.45 -21.67
C PRO A 165 -12.30 -12.07 -21.84
N PRO A 166 -13.17 -12.57 -20.95
CA PRO A 166 -14.60 -12.31 -21.05
C PRO A 166 -14.88 -10.79 -21.04
N PRO A 167 -15.92 -10.33 -21.76
CA PRO A 167 -16.25 -8.93 -21.82
C PRO A 167 -16.59 -8.41 -20.42
N LEU A 168 -15.98 -7.27 -20.08
CA LEU A 168 -16.16 -6.64 -18.79
C LEU A 168 -17.51 -5.95 -18.72
N LYS A 169 -18.17 -6.02 -17.56
CA LYS A 169 -19.50 -5.44 -17.34
C LYS A 169 -19.40 -4.26 -16.38
N SER A 170 -20.14 -3.18 -16.67
CA SER A 170 -20.30 -2.08 -15.72
C SER A 170 -21.48 -2.36 -14.79
N PHE A 171 -21.33 -2.01 -13.52
CA PHE A 171 -22.42 -2.09 -12.55
C PHE A 171 -23.44 -0.95 -12.81
N PRO A 172 -24.75 -1.17 -12.55
CA PRO A 172 -25.73 -0.10 -12.73
C PRO A 172 -25.42 1.11 -11.84
N ASN A 173 -25.31 2.30 -12.42
CA ASN A 173 -24.82 3.50 -11.74
C ASN A 173 -25.54 3.85 -10.42
N ILE A 174 -26.87 3.73 -10.39
CA ILE A 174 -27.67 4.03 -9.18
C ILE A 174 -27.33 3.04 -8.07
N LEU A 175 -27.24 1.75 -8.42
CA LEU A 175 -26.87 0.69 -7.48
C LEU A 175 -25.42 0.83 -7.04
N GLY A 176 -24.52 1.23 -7.93
CA GLY A 176 -23.12 1.49 -7.62
C GLY A 176 -22.93 2.66 -6.67
N ALA A 177 -23.59 3.79 -6.93
CA ALA A 177 -23.58 4.95 -6.04
C ALA A 177 -24.16 4.59 -4.67
N PHE A 178 -25.28 3.87 -4.62
CA PHE A 178 -25.85 3.37 -3.37
C PHE A 178 -24.87 2.44 -2.64
N ALA A 179 -24.24 1.49 -3.33
CA ALA A 179 -23.27 0.58 -2.76
C ALA A 179 -22.06 1.33 -2.18
N LEU A 180 -21.56 2.37 -2.85
CA LEU A 180 -20.46 3.21 -2.35
C LEU A 180 -20.87 4.01 -1.10
N ILE A 181 -22.07 4.60 -1.10
CA ILE A 181 -22.60 5.34 0.07
C ILE A 181 -22.76 4.39 1.25
N VAL A 182 -23.31 3.20 1.03
CA VAL A 182 -23.45 2.17 2.06
C VAL A 182 -22.08 1.71 2.54
N TYR A 183 -21.14 1.46 1.64
CA TYR A 183 -19.78 1.02 1.97
C TYR A 183 -19.06 2.02 2.89
N PHE A 184 -18.96 3.29 2.48
CA PHE A 184 -18.32 4.32 3.30
C PHE A 184 -19.15 4.67 4.54
N GLY A 185 -20.48 4.77 4.42
CA GLY A 185 -21.37 5.07 5.52
C GLY A 185 -21.30 4.03 6.63
N LEU A 186 -21.47 2.75 6.30
CA LEU A 186 -21.32 1.65 7.25
C LEU A 186 -19.88 1.54 7.76
N GLY A 187 -18.89 1.74 6.89
CA GLY A 187 -17.49 1.74 7.27
C GLY A 187 -17.15 2.79 8.31
N LEU A 188 -17.76 3.98 8.25
CA LEU A 188 -17.56 5.03 9.24
C LEU A 188 -18.41 4.82 10.50
N ILE A 189 -19.65 4.35 10.36
CA ILE A 189 -20.61 4.27 11.47
C ILE A 189 -20.38 3.03 12.34
N ILE A 190 -20.18 1.85 11.74
CA ILE A 190 -20.08 0.58 12.48
C ILE A 190 -18.90 0.60 13.47
N PRO A 191 -17.66 0.96 13.07
CA PRO A 191 -16.53 0.97 14.00
C PRO A 191 -16.69 2.08 15.06
N ALA A 192 -17.35 3.19 14.74
CA ALA A 192 -17.63 4.25 15.72
C ALA A 192 -18.57 3.78 16.83
N ILE A 193 -19.56 2.95 16.48
CA ILE A 193 -20.53 2.38 17.44
C ILE A 193 -19.92 1.22 18.22
N LEU A 194 -19.21 0.30 17.54
CA LEU A 194 -18.68 -0.93 18.15
C LEU A 194 -17.40 -0.69 18.95
N LYS A 195 -16.53 0.21 18.51
CA LYS A 195 -15.26 0.56 19.15
C LYS A 195 -15.27 2.01 19.62
N ARG A 196 -16.24 2.34 20.49
CA ARG A 196 -16.44 3.71 21.02
C ARG A 196 -15.17 4.30 21.64
N ASP A 197 -14.36 3.49 22.30
CA ASP A 197 -13.10 3.95 22.90
C ASP A 197 -12.08 4.39 21.85
N PHE A 198 -12.02 3.72 20.70
CA PHE A 198 -11.16 4.09 19.59
C PHE A 198 -11.61 5.43 18.98
N TYR A 199 -12.91 5.55 18.71
CA TYR A 199 -13.50 6.79 18.21
C TYR A 199 -13.26 7.98 19.16
N LYS A 200 -13.47 7.80 20.47
CA LYS A 200 -13.24 8.85 21.48
C LYS A 200 -11.77 9.26 21.61
N LYS A 201 -10.83 8.32 21.43
CA LYS A 201 -9.39 8.61 21.49
C LYS A 201 -8.91 9.47 20.32
N LEU A 202 -9.37 9.17 19.11
CA LEU A 202 -8.98 9.92 17.91
C LEU A 202 -9.72 11.26 17.78
N GLY A 203 -10.98 11.31 18.23
CA GLY A 203 -11.87 12.45 17.98
C GLY A 203 -12.42 12.43 16.54
N PHE A 204 -13.46 13.23 16.30
CA PHE A 204 -14.24 13.17 15.06
C PHE A 204 -13.39 13.33 13.78
N ILE A 205 -12.55 14.36 13.70
CA ILE A 205 -11.81 14.69 12.47
C ILE A 205 -10.78 13.59 12.15
N ARG A 206 -9.90 13.25 13.10
CA ARG A 206 -8.86 12.24 12.89
C ARG A 206 -9.45 10.86 12.61
N TYR A 207 -10.54 10.51 13.31
CA TYR A 207 -11.24 9.27 13.05
C TYR A 207 -11.72 9.18 11.61
N ASN A 208 -12.44 10.20 11.11
CA ASN A 208 -12.94 10.17 9.74
C ASN A 208 -11.81 10.05 8.72
N ILE A 209 -10.72 10.79 8.89
CA ILE A 209 -9.56 10.70 7.98
C ILE A 209 -8.97 9.29 7.99
N VAL A 210 -8.64 8.75 9.18
CA VAL A 210 -8.06 7.40 9.31
C VAL A 210 -8.97 6.33 8.72
N MET A 211 -10.27 6.41 9.00
CA MET A 211 -11.22 5.43 8.51
C MET A 211 -11.43 5.54 7.00
N ILE A 212 -11.56 6.75 6.44
CA ILE A 212 -11.67 6.93 4.99
C ILE A 212 -10.45 6.33 4.29
N MET A 213 -9.23 6.60 4.77
CA MET A 213 -8.02 6.02 4.19
C MET A 213 -7.99 4.49 4.29
N LEU A 214 -8.39 3.94 5.44
CA LEU A 214 -8.49 2.49 5.64
C LEU A 214 -9.50 1.86 4.67
N PHE A 215 -10.68 2.47 4.50
CA PHE A 215 -11.71 1.96 3.59
C PHE A 215 -11.38 2.17 2.11
N ILE A 216 -10.58 3.17 1.75
CA ILE A 216 -10.01 3.24 0.40
C ILE A 216 -9.09 2.05 0.17
N MET A 217 -8.18 1.76 1.11
CA MET A 217 -7.27 0.61 0.99
C MET A 217 -8.02 -0.72 0.89
N ILE A 218 -9.03 -0.96 1.75
CA ILE A 218 -9.88 -2.15 1.66
C ILE A 218 -10.69 -2.16 0.36
N GLY A 219 -11.13 -0.98 -0.09
CA GLY A 219 -11.92 -0.80 -1.30
C GLY A 219 -11.15 -1.21 -2.55
N ILE A 220 -9.83 -1.00 -2.57
CA ILE A 220 -8.95 -1.44 -3.65
C ILE A 220 -9.04 -2.96 -3.81
N ILE A 221 -8.86 -3.69 -2.71
CA ILE A 221 -8.88 -5.15 -2.68
C ILE A 221 -10.28 -5.68 -3.05
N ILE A 222 -11.34 -5.07 -2.52
CA ILE A 222 -12.71 -5.43 -2.88
C ILE A 222 -12.91 -5.24 -4.39
N LYS A 223 -12.47 -4.12 -4.95
CA LYS A 223 -12.61 -3.84 -6.37
C LYS A 223 -11.83 -4.84 -7.22
N MET A 224 -10.58 -5.16 -6.84
CA MET A 224 -9.80 -6.20 -7.51
C MET A 224 -10.53 -7.55 -7.49
N PHE A 225 -11.09 -7.93 -6.35
CA PHE A 225 -11.89 -9.15 -6.22
C PHE A 225 -13.13 -9.12 -7.14
N LEU A 226 -13.86 -8.01 -7.17
CA LEU A 226 -15.01 -7.82 -8.07
C LEU A 226 -14.62 -7.94 -9.55
N ARG A 227 -13.44 -7.43 -9.90
CA ARG A 227 -12.88 -7.53 -11.24
C ARG A 227 -12.54 -8.98 -11.59
N LEU A 228 -11.88 -9.72 -10.69
CA LEU A 228 -11.43 -11.08 -10.94
C LEU A 228 -12.57 -12.11 -10.94
N GLN A 229 -13.55 -11.98 -10.04
CA GLN A 229 -14.62 -12.98 -9.90
C GLN A 229 -15.86 -12.67 -10.74
N PHE A 230 -16.20 -11.39 -10.90
CA PHE A 230 -17.46 -10.98 -11.55
C PHE A 230 -17.25 -10.17 -12.84
N ASN A 231 -16.00 -9.99 -13.29
CA ASN A 231 -15.66 -9.22 -14.48
C ASN A 231 -16.21 -7.78 -14.45
N ILE A 232 -16.33 -7.19 -13.25
CA ILE A 232 -16.85 -5.83 -13.10
C ILE A 232 -15.75 -4.82 -13.47
N LYS A 233 -16.00 -4.01 -14.50
CA LYS A 233 -15.10 -2.93 -14.92
C LYS A 233 -15.18 -1.77 -13.96
N TYR A 234 -16.39 -1.21 -13.85
CA TYR A 234 -16.72 -0.01 -13.10
C TYR A 234 -17.87 -0.31 -12.16
N VAL A 235 -17.72 0.10 -10.90
CA VAL A 235 -18.78 0.20 -9.90
C VAL A 235 -19.65 1.43 -10.19
N LEU A 236 -19.04 2.54 -10.61
CA LEU A 236 -19.72 3.78 -10.96
C LEU A 236 -19.10 4.37 -12.23
N GLN A 237 -19.92 4.58 -13.26
CA GLN A 237 -19.48 5.14 -14.54
C GLN A 237 -20.19 6.47 -14.79
N THR A 238 -19.44 7.58 -14.77
CA THR A 238 -19.96 8.92 -15.07
C THR A 238 -19.23 9.51 -16.29
N PRO A 239 -19.75 10.59 -16.91
CA PRO A 239 -19.05 11.25 -18.02
C PRO A 239 -17.65 11.79 -17.65
N TRP A 240 -17.40 12.01 -16.37
CA TRP A 240 -16.18 12.67 -15.87
C TRP A 240 -15.18 11.69 -15.25
N PHE A 241 -15.67 10.69 -14.53
CA PHE A 241 -14.85 9.71 -13.84
C PHE A 241 -15.51 8.33 -13.80
N ASN A 242 -14.67 7.29 -13.81
CA ASN A 242 -15.08 5.91 -13.64
C ASN A 242 -14.32 5.29 -12.47
N ILE A 243 -15.05 4.59 -11.61
CA ILE A 243 -14.59 3.96 -10.37
C ILE A 243 -15.01 2.51 -10.38
#